data_AF-A0A916LG71-F1
#
_entry.id   AF-A0A916LG71-F1
#
_cell.length_a   1.000
_cell.length_b   1.000
_cell.length_c   1.000
_cell.angle_alpha   90.00
_cell.angle_beta   90.00
_cell.angle_gamma   90.00
#
_symmetry.space_group_name_H-M   'P 1'
#
loop_
_entity.id
_entity.type
_entity.pdbx_description
1 polymer ?
#
loop_
_entity_poly.entity_id
_entity_poly.type
_entity_poly.pdbx_seq_one_letter_code
_entity_poly.pdbx_strand_id
1 'polypeptide(L)'
;MLAWSNGRALLATGSPVAPVEFDETTYVIGQANNVLAFPGIGLGVIVAGARLITRRMLHAAAKAIAHQANPTNPGDSLLPDVQNLRAISTTVAEAVYRAAVQDGVASRTHDDVRQAIVDTMWLPAYD
;
A
#
# COMPACT_ATOMS: atom_id res chain seq x y z
N MET A 1 20.28 14.75 5.75
CA MET A 1 19.35 15.35 4.76
C MET A 1 18.42 16.39 5.38
N LEU A 2 17.73 16.15 6.50
CA LEU A 2 16.86 17.17 7.14
C LEU A 2 17.62 18.48 7.45
N ALA A 3 18.73 18.40 8.18
CA ALA A 3 19.59 19.56 8.46
C ALA A 3 20.11 20.24 7.17
N TRP A 4 20.49 19.46 6.15
CA TRP A 4 21.02 19.99 4.89
C TRP A 4 19.97 20.61 3.97
N SER A 5 18.69 20.30 4.20
CA SER A 5 17.56 20.84 3.43
C SER A 5 16.77 21.90 4.20
N ASN A 6 17.16 22.17 5.45
CA ASN A 6 16.40 22.97 6.39
C ASN A 6 14.95 22.48 6.54
N GLY A 7 14.79 21.17 6.76
CA GLY A 7 13.48 20.52 6.97
C GLY A 7 12.61 20.33 5.71
N ARG A 8 13.09 20.71 4.52
CA ARG A 8 12.31 20.67 3.26
C ARG A 8 12.38 19.35 2.49
N ALA A 9 13.32 18.46 2.81
CA ALA A 9 13.44 17.19 2.11
C ALA A 9 12.27 16.26 2.44
N LEU A 10 11.66 15.67 1.40
CA LEU A 10 10.74 14.55 1.53
C LEU A 10 11.55 13.26 1.63
N LEU A 11 11.40 12.52 2.74
CA LEU A 11 12.26 11.39 3.06
C LEU A 11 11.48 10.08 3.19
N ALA A 12 11.98 9.06 2.48
CA ALA A 12 11.66 7.67 2.69
C ALA A 12 12.95 6.85 2.54
N THR A 13 13.03 5.69 3.19
CA THR A 13 14.24 4.86 3.23
C THR A 13 13.91 3.40 2.97
N GLY A 14 14.88 2.60 2.51
CA GLY A 14 14.66 1.16 2.30
C GLY A 14 14.68 0.34 3.60
N SER A 15 15.44 0.80 4.60
CA SER A 15 15.56 0.16 5.92
C SER A 15 14.88 1.02 6.99
N PRO A 16 14.37 0.43 8.08
CA PRO A 16 13.77 1.20 9.17
C PRO A 16 14.76 2.21 9.75
N VAL A 17 14.27 3.41 10.04
CA VAL A 17 15.02 4.47 10.73
C VAL A 17 14.15 4.99 11.87
N ALA A 18 14.74 5.21 13.04
CA ALA A 18 14.03 5.83 14.15
C ALA A 18 13.56 7.25 13.77
N PRO A 19 12.47 7.76 14.38
CA PRO A 19 12.06 9.15 14.18
C PRO A 19 13.21 10.13 14.46
N VAL A 20 13.24 11.23 13.72
CA VAL A 20 14.32 12.22 13.79
C VAL A 20 13.75 13.57 14.22
N GLU A 21 14.29 14.13 15.30
CA GLU A 21 13.95 15.48 15.76
C GLU A 21 14.67 16.54 14.95
N PHE A 22 13.94 17.54 14.45
CA PHE A 22 14.50 18.72 13.79
C PHE A 22 13.54 19.90 13.95
N ASP A 23 14.05 21.03 14.49
CA ASP A 23 13.31 22.30 14.64
C ASP A 23 11.93 22.11 15.31
N GLU A 24 11.93 21.53 16.51
CA GLU A 24 10.74 21.22 17.33
C GLU A 24 9.73 20.25 16.70
N THR A 25 10.07 19.67 15.54
CA THR A 25 9.25 18.70 14.82
C THR A 25 9.90 17.32 14.83
N THR A 26 9.12 16.30 15.22
CA THR A 26 9.49 14.89 15.06
C THR A 26 9.15 14.41 13.65
N TYR A 27 10.15 13.99 12.88
CA TYR A 27 9.96 13.42 11.54
C TYR A 27 9.91 11.89 11.58
N VAL A 28 8.77 11.31 11.19
CA VAL A 28 8.59 9.87 11.03
C VAL A 28 8.95 9.45 9.61
N ILE A 29 10.10 8.78 9.44
CA ILE A 29 10.62 8.42 8.13
C ILE A 29 9.96 7.14 7.62
N GLY A 30 9.25 7.23 6.49
CA GLY A 30 8.58 6.09 5.88
C GLY A 30 9.56 5.05 5.34
N GLN A 31 9.20 3.77 5.48
CA GLN A 31 9.97 2.66 4.91
C GLN A 31 9.39 2.25 3.55
N ALA A 32 10.14 2.45 2.48
CA ALA A 32 9.82 2.02 1.12
C ALA A 32 10.02 0.51 0.95
N ASN A 33 9.18 -0.27 1.64
CA ASN A 33 9.24 -1.72 1.64
C ASN A 33 8.17 -2.33 0.71
N ASN A 34 8.59 -3.30 -0.11
CA ASN A 34 7.73 -4.02 -1.04
C ASN A 34 6.56 -4.75 -0.37
N VAL A 35 6.64 -5.01 0.94
CA VAL A 35 5.55 -5.59 1.73
C VAL A 35 4.27 -4.74 1.68
N LEU A 36 4.37 -3.44 1.42
CA LEU A 36 3.22 -2.54 1.23
C LEU A 36 2.46 -2.82 -0.07
N ALA A 37 3.12 -3.44 -1.06
CA ALA A 37 2.59 -3.60 -2.42
C ALA A 37 2.27 -5.07 -2.75
N PHE A 38 3.25 -5.96 -2.65
CA PHE A 38 3.16 -7.31 -3.22
C PHE A 38 2.04 -8.17 -2.63
N PRO A 39 1.77 -8.19 -1.31
CA PRO A 39 0.65 -8.95 -0.76
C PRO A 39 -0.70 -8.52 -1.34
N GLY A 40 -0.94 -7.21 -1.42
CA GLY A 40 -2.17 -6.66 -1.99
C GLY A 40 -2.28 -6.90 -3.50
N ILE A 41 -1.18 -6.73 -4.25
CA ILE A 41 -1.16 -7.02 -5.69
C ILE A 41 -1.49 -8.49 -5.95
N GLY A 42 -0.84 -9.40 -5.24
CA GLY A 42 -1.09 -10.84 -5.38
C GLY A 42 -2.53 -11.21 -5.04
N LEU A 43 -3.05 -10.71 -3.92
CA LEU A 43 -4.43 -10.95 -3.50
C LEU A 43 -5.44 -10.42 -4.52
N GLY A 44 -5.26 -9.19 -5.02
CA GLY A 44 -6.14 -8.60 -6.04
C GLY A 44 -6.13 -9.39 -7.36
N VAL A 45 -4.96 -9.88 -7.78
CA VAL A 45 -4.81 -10.76 -8.96
C VAL A 45 -5.56 -12.08 -8.76
N ILE A 46 -5.42 -12.72 -7.59
CA ILE A 46 -6.07 -13.99 -7.24
C ILE A 46 -7.59 -13.83 -7.24
N VAL A 47 -8.09 -12.80 -6.54
CA VAL A 47 -9.54 -12.53 -6.46
C VAL A 47 -10.09 -12.22 -7.86
N ALA A 48 -9.42 -11.40 -8.66
CA ALA A 48 -9.85 -11.09 -10.03
C ALA A 48 -9.75 -12.30 -10.99
N GLY A 49 -9.01 -13.35 -10.62
CA GLY A 49 -8.58 -14.39 -11.54
C GLY A 49 -7.85 -13.79 -12.75
N ALA A 50 -7.02 -12.77 -12.53
CA ALA A 50 -6.39 -12.02 -13.61
C ALA A 50 -5.34 -12.88 -14.32
N ARG A 51 -5.39 -12.94 -15.66
CA ARG A 51 -4.45 -13.75 -16.48
C ARG A 51 -3.10 -13.06 -16.70
N LEU A 52 -3.05 -11.74 -16.53
CA LEU A 52 -1.85 -10.92 -16.71
C LEU A 52 -1.86 -9.77 -15.71
N ILE A 53 -0.69 -9.41 -15.18
CA ILE A 53 -0.50 -8.17 -14.42
C ILE A 53 -0.15 -7.05 -15.41
N THR A 54 -0.98 -6.01 -15.46
CA THR A 54 -0.77 -4.86 -16.35
C THR A 54 -0.04 -3.71 -15.64
N ARG A 55 0.48 -2.75 -16.41
CA ARG A 55 1.04 -1.52 -15.85
C ARG A 55 -0.01 -0.71 -15.08
N ARG A 56 -1.28 -0.73 -15.51
CA ARG A 56 -2.36 -0.01 -14.83
C ARG A 56 -2.64 -0.62 -13.45
N MET A 57 -2.55 -1.94 -13.30
CA MET A 57 -2.65 -2.61 -12.00
C MET A 57 -1.53 -2.18 -11.04
N LEU A 58 -0.28 -2.13 -11.52
CA LEU A 58 0.86 -1.65 -10.70
C LEU A 58 0.70 -0.18 -10.30
N HIS A 59 0.23 0.66 -11.23
CA HIS A 59 -0.05 2.06 -10.94
C HIS A 59 -1.20 2.24 -9.94
N ALA A 60 -2.26 1.42 -10.06
CA ALA A 60 -3.38 1.42 -9.11
C ALA A 60 -2.92 1.01 -7.70
N ALA A 61 -2.05 0.00 -7.59
CA ALA A 61 -1.44 -0.39 -6.32
C ALA A 61 -0.64 0.75 -5.68
N ALA A 62 0.25 1.40 -6.46
CA ALA A 62 1.05 2.52 -5.96
C ALA A 62 0.17 3.69 -5.48
N LYS A 63 -0.89 4.03 -6.22
CA LYS A 63 -1.87 5.02 -5.80
C LYS A 63 -2.57 4.61 -4.50
N ALA A 64 -3.04 3.37 -4.39
CA ALA A 64 -3.70 2.88 -3.19
C ALA A 64 -2.82 3.01 -1.94
N ILE A 65 -1.52 2.70 -2.05
CA ILE A 65 -0.55 2.88 -0.95
C ILE A 65 -0.42 4.36 -0.58
N ALA A 66 -0.28 5.25 -1.57
CA ALA A 66 -0.12 6.68 -1.32
C ALA A 66 -1.34 7.30 -0.62
N HIS A 67 -2.56 6.89 -0.97
CA HIS A 67 -3.77 7.38 -0.33
C HIS A 67 -3.89 6.92 1.14
N GLN A 68 -3.27 5.81 1.52
CA GLN A 68 -3.28 5.31 2.89
C GLN A 68 -2.33 6.10 3.82
N ALA A 69 -1.27 6.73 3.29
CA ALA A 69 -0.34 7.51 4.10
C ALA A 69 -0.93 8.86 4.53
N ASN A 70 -1.63 9.54 3.61
CA ASN A 70 -2.29 10.84 3.79
C ASN A 70 -1.59 11.82 4.76
N PRO A 71 -0.31 12.18 4.53
CA PRO A 71 0.41 13.11 5.39
C PRO A 71 -0.23 14.51 5.31
N THR A 72 -0.44 15.14 6.46
CA THR A 72 -1.09 16.46 6.56
C THR A 72 -0.23 17.50 7.27
N ASN A 73 0.70 17.07 8.12
CA ASN A 73 1.56 17.93 8.92
C ASN A 73 3.03 17.72 8.54
N PRO A 74 3.90 18.73 8.79
CA PRO A 74 5.34 18.52 8.81
C PRO A 74 5.72 17.36 9.74
N GLY A 75 6.63 16.51 9.28
CA GLY A 75 7.08 15.33 10.04
C GLY A 75 6.25 14.06 9.83
N ASP A 76 5.06 14.16 9.23
CA ASP A 76 4.26 12.97 8.89
C ASP A 76 4.99 12.06 7.89
N SER A 77 4.76 10.75 8.04
CA SER A 77 5.36 9.77 7.14
C SER A 77 4.76 9.83 5.74
N LEU A 78 5.61 9.70 4.73
CA LEU A 78 5.19 9.63 3.32
C LEU A 78 4.58 8.29 2.92
N LEU A 79 4.75 7.27 3.77
CA LEU A 79 4.30 5.91 3.52
C LEU A 79 3.49 5.42 4.72
N PRO A 80 2.48 4.57 4.51
CA PRO A 80 1.70 4.04 5.60
C PRO A 80 2.55 3.11 6.47
N ASP A 81 2.14 2.98 7.74
CA ASP A 81 2.83 2.10 8.69
C ASP A 81 2.71 0.62 8.27
N VAL A 82 3.86 -0.06 8.25
CA VAL A 82 3.99 -1.50 8.01
C VAL A 82 3.36 -2.36 9.11
N GLN A 83 2.84 -1.80 10.20
CA GLN A 83 2.01 -2.55 11.15
C GLN A 83 0.57 -2.76 10.63
N ASN A 84 0.11 -1.94 9.69
CA ASN A 84 -1.26 -1.98 9.16
C ASN A 84 -1.41 -2.82 7.88
N LEU A 85 -0.56 -3.84 7.69
CA LEU A 85 -0.43 -4.55 6.40
C LEU A 85 -1.70 -5.20 5.90
N ARG A 86 -2.57 -5.74 6.77
CA ARG A 86 -3.84 -6.35 6.33
C ARG A 86 -4.77 -5.32 5.71
N ALA A 87 -4.92 -4.16 6.34
CA ALA A 87 -5.74 -3.07 5.82
C ALA A 87 -5.16 -2.48 4.51
N ILE A 88 -3.83 -2.29 4.47
CA ILE A 88 -3.11 -1.83 3.28
C ILE A 88 -3.30 -2.84 2.14
N SER A 89 -3.07 -4.13 2.41
CA SER A 89 -3.20 -5.20 1.41
C SER A 89 -4.61 -5.30 0.87
N THR A 90 -5.63 -5.14 1.72
CA THR A 90 -7.05 -5.12 1.30
C THR A 90 -7.32 -3.98 0.33
N THR A 91 -6.86 -2.77 0.67
CA THR A 91 -7.04 -1.57 -0.16
C THR A 91 -6.30 -1.68 -1.50
N VAL A 92 -5.07 -2.17 -1.47
CA VAL A 92 -4.27 -2.42 -2.68
C VAL A 92 -4.90 -3.52 -3.54
N ALA A 93 -5.37 -4.62 -2.94
CA ALA A 93 -6.04 -5.70 -3.65
C ALA A 93 -7.30 -5.22 -4.36
N GLU A 94 -8.10 -4.38 -3.71
CA GLU A 94 -9.31 -3.81 -4.29
C GLU A 94 -8.98 -2.94 -5.51
N ALA A 95 -7.97 -2.07 -5.40
CA ALA A 95 -7.53 -1.23 -6.50
C ALA A 95 -6.99 -2.04 -7.69
N VAL A 96 -6.20 -3.09 -7.40
CA VAL A 96 -5.64 -3.99 -8.41
C VAL A 96 -6.72 -4.81 -9.10
N TYR A 97 -7.69 -5.34 -8.33
CA TYR A 97 -8.85 -6.04 -8.87
C TYR A 97 -9.62 -5.15 -9.86
N ARG A 98 -9.95 -3.92 -9.46
CA ARG A 98 -10.70 -2.98 -10.31
C ARG A 98 -9.94 -2.64 -11.58
N ALA A 99 -8.62 -2.46 -11.50
CA ALA A 99 -7.77 -2.25 -12.67
C ALA A 99 -7.74 -3.48 -13.60
N ALA A 100 -7.68 -4.70 -13.06
CA ALA A 100 -7.72 -5.92 -13.86
C ALA A 100 -9.05 -6.09 -14.62
N VAL A 101 -10.17 -5.74 -13.98
CA VAL A 101 -11.50 -5.73 -14.62
C VAL A 101 -11.55 -4.69 -15.74
N GLN A 102 -11.08 -3.47 -15.48
CA GLN A 102 -11.04 -2.39 -16.48
C GLN A 102 -10.16 -2.73 -17.69
N ASP A 103 -9.08 -3.49 -17.47
CA ASP A 103 -8.16 -3.93 -18.53
C ASP A 103 -8.66 -5.16 -19.28
N GLY A 104 -9.78 -5.75 -18.88
CA GLY A 104 -10.34 -6.96 -19.51
C GLY A 104 -9.47 -8.21 -19.30
N VAL A 105 -8.59 -8.20 -18.29
CA VAL A 105 -7.70 -9.33 -17.97
C VAL A 105 -8.21 -10.18 -16.80
N ALA A 106 -9.24 -9.72 -16.09
CA ALA A 106 -9.95 -10.45 -15.05
C ALA A 106 -10.85 -11.54 -15.65
N SER A 107 -10.90 -12.70 -15.00
CA SER A 107 -11.80 -13.81 -15.37
C SER A 107 -12.95 -14.02 -14.38
N ARG A 108 -12.92 -13.31 -13.24
CA ARG A 108 -13.93 -13.37 -12.18
C ARG A 108 -14.52 -12.00 -11.93
N THR A 109 -15.81 -11.96 -11.63
CA THR A 109 -16.52 -10.77 -11.16
C THR A 109 -17.19 -11.06 -9.82
N HIS A 110 -17.24 -10.07 -8.95
CA HIS A 110 -17.82 -10.14 -7.60
C HIS A 110 -18.71 -8.92 -7.41
N ASP A 111 -19.90 -9.13 -6.84
CA ASP A 111 -20.81 -8.04 -6.48
C ASP A 111 -20.24 -7.21 -5.33
N ASP A 112 -19.73 -7.89 -4.29
CA ASP A 112 -18.95 -7.29 -3.21
C ASP A 112 -17.47 -7.68 -3.33
N VAL A 113 -16.69 -6.81 -3.96
CA VAL A 113 -15.25 -6.99 -4.14
C VAL A 113 -14.51 -7.01 -2.81
N ARG A 114 -14.94 -6.17 -1.85
CA ARG A 114 -14.25 -6.04 -0.57
C ARG A 114 -14.45 -7.29 0.26
N GLN A 115 -15.68 -7.81 0.31
CA GLN A 115 -15.97 -9.05 1.00
C GLN A 115 -15.21 -10.22 0.35
N ALA A 116 -15.20 -10.33 -0.97
CA ALA A 116 -14.43 -11.38 -1.67
C ALA A 116 -12.93 -11.35 -1.33
N ILE A 117 -12.34 -10.16 -1.17
CA ILE A 117 -10.94 -10.00 -0.74
C ILE A 117 -10.76 -10.47 0.70
N VAL A 118 -11.64 -10.08 1.62
CA VAL A 118 -11.59 -10.47 3.02
C VAL A 118 -11.73 -11.99 3.17
N ASP A 119 -12.68 -12.59 2.47
CA ASP A 119 -12.93 -14.04 2.50
C ASP A 119 -11.77 -14.86 1.91
N THR A 120 -11.04 -14.29 0.95
CA THR A 120 -9.84 -14.92 0.36
C THR A 120 -8.62 -14.79 1.28
N MET A 121 -8.63 -13.85 2.22
CA MET A 121 -7.49 -13.60 3.10
C MET A 121 -7.45 -14.63 4.23
N TRP A 122 -6.38 -15.43 4.28
CA TRP A 122 -6.19 -16.43 5.34
C TRP A 122 -6.16 -15.79 6.75
N LEU A 123 -6.79 -16.48 7.70
CA LEU A 123 -6.83 -16.11 9.12
C LEU A 123 -6.07 -17.16 9.96
N PRO A 124 -5.16 -16.74 10.86
CA PRO A 124 -4.42 -17.63 11.75
C PRO A 124 -5.30 -18.08 12.94
N ALA A 125 -6.47 -18.66 12.67
CA ALA A 125 -7.29 -19.30 13.68
C ALA A 125 -6.93 -20.79 13.74
N TYR A 126 -6.94 -21.37 14.94
CA TYR A 126 -6.87 -22.83 15.07
C TYR A 126 -8.19 -23.45 14.61
N ASP A 127 -8.08 -24.60 13.95
CA ASP A 127 -9.22 -25.45 13.57
C ASP A 127 -9.80 -26.21 14.78
#